data_AF-A0A7L3XQ82-F1
#
_entry.id   AF-A0A7L3XQ82-F1
#
_cell.length_a   1.000
_cell.length_b   1.000
_cell.length_c   1.000
_cell.angle_alpha   90.00
_cell.angle_beta   90.00
_cell.angle_gamma   90.00
#
_symmetry.space_group_name_H-M   'P 1'
#
loop_
_entity.id
_entity.type
_entity.pdbx_description
1 polymer ?
#
loop_
_entity_poly.entity_id
_entity_poly.type
_entity_poly.pdbx_seq_one_letter_code
_entity_poly.pdbx_strand_id
1 'polypeptide(L)'
;PQYLILKLERPAIVQSITFGKYEKTHVCNLKKFKVFGGMNEENMTDLLSSGLKNDYNKETFTLKHKIDEQMFPCRFIKIVPLLSWGPSFNFSIWYVELNGIDDPDVVQPCLNWYSKYREQEAIRLCLKHFRQHNYTEAFESLQKKTKIALEHPMLTDLHDKLVLKGDFDACEELIEKAVNDGLFNQYISQQEYKPRWGQIIPKSTKGDGEDSRPGMRGGHQMVIDVQTETVYLFGGWDGTQDLADFWAYSVKENQWTCISRDTEKESGPSARSCHKMCIDIQRRQIYTLGRYLDSSVRNSKSLKSDFYRYDIDTNTWMLLSEDTAADGGPKLVFDHQMCMDSEKHMIYTFGGRILTCNGSVDDSRASEPQFSGLFAFDCQCQTWKLLREDSCNAGPEDIQSRIGHCMLFHSKNRCLYVFGGQRSKTYLNDFFSYDVDSDHVDIISDGTKKDSGM
;
A
#
# COMPACT_ATOMS: atom_id res chain seq x y z
N PRO A 1 -19.36 -28.06 -24.80
CA PRO A 1 -18.53 -26.83 -24.75
C PRO A 1 -18.09 -26.41 -26.17
N GLN A 2 -18.32 -25.15 -26.55
CA GLN A 2 -17.84 -24.63 -27.85
C GLN A 2 -16.35 -24.34 -27.75
N TYR A 3 -15.58 -24.67 -28.80
CA TYR A 3 -14.14 -24.40 -28.85
C TYR A 3 -13.66 -24.26 -30.30
N LEU A 4 -12.51 -23.62 -30.47
CA LEU A 4 -11.78 -23.53 -31.74
C LEU A 4 -10.42 -24.22 -31.57
N ILE A 5 -10.05 -25.11 -32.50
CA ILE A 5 -8.69 -25.69 -32.56
C ILE A 5 -8.00 -25.18 -33.82
N LEU A 6 -6.86 -24.55 -33.62
CA LEU A 6 -5.94 -24.13 -34.67
C LEU A 6 -4.81 -25.14 -34.76
N LYS A 7 -4.70 -25.83 -35.90
CA LYS A 7 -3.58 -26.72 -36.20
C LYS A 7 -2.53 -25.94 -36.98
N LEU A 8 -1.37 -25.73 -36.38
CA LEU A 8 -0.25 -25.06 -37.03
C LEU A 8 0.28 -25.92 -38.18
N GLU A 9 0.91 -25.34 -39.20
CA GLU A 9 1.52 -26.10 -40.31
C GLU A 9 2.79 -26.85 -39.87
N ARG A 10 3.52 -26.28 -38.92
CA ARG A 10 4.73 -26.81 -38.28
C ARG A 10 4.59 -26.65 -36.76
N PRO A 11 5.22 -27.50 -35.94
CA PRO A 11 5.35 -27.23 -34.52
C PRO A 11 6.05 -25.88 -34.32
N ALA A 12 5.57 -25.07 -33.38
CA ALA A 12 6.13 -23.75 -33.11
C ALA A 12 6.06 -23.44 -31.62
N ILE A 13 6.96 -22.58 -31.15
CA ILE A 13 6.93 -22.01 -29.80
C ILE A 13 6.01 -20.79 -29.87
N VAL A 14 4.75 -20.95 -29.48
CA VAL A 14 3.75 -19.88 -29.55
C VAL A 14 3.87 -19.01 -28.30
N GLN A 15 4.30 -17.76 -28.47
CA GLN A 15 4.63 -16.84 -27.38
C GLN A 15 3.47 -15.92 -27.02
N SER A 16 2.64 -15.53 -27.99
CA SER A 16 1.50 -14.68 -27.74
C SER A 16 0.34 -14.95 -28.69
N ILE A 17 -0.85 -14.50 -28.27
CA ILE A 17 -2.09 -14.54 -29.02
C ILE A 17 -2.73 -13.16 -29.03
N THR A 18 -3.12 -12.70 -30.21
CA THR A 18 -3.83 -11.44 -30.42
C THR A 18 -5.26 -11.73 -30.85
N PHE A 19 -6.22 -11.11 -30.19
CA PHE A 19 -7.62 -11.12 -30.58
C PHE A 19 -7.96 -9.82 -31.29
N GLY A 20 -8.22 -9.93 -32.59
CA GLY A 20 -8.79 -8.85 -33.37
C GLY A 20 -10.26 -8.63 -33.05
N LYS A 21 -10.69 -7.37 -33.05
CA LYS A 21 -12.08 -6.99 -32.77
C LYS A 21 -12.62 -6.11 -33.90
N TYR A 22 -13.93 -6.20 -34.14
CA TYR A 22 -14.63 -5.38 -35.13
C TYR A 22 -15.11 -4.05 -34.51
N GLU A 23 -15.44 -3.06 -35.34
CA GLU A 23 -15.99 -1.76 -34.94
C GLU A 23 -17.39 -1.91 -34.32
N LYS A 24 -17.47 -2.21 -33.02
CA LYS A 24 -18.51 -1.81 -32.04
C LYS A 24 -18.50 -2.72 -30.81
N THR A 25 -19.00 -2.19 -29.70
CA THR A 25 -19.39 -3.00 -28.54
C THR A 25 -20.52 -3.94 -28.94
N HIS A 26 -20.44 -5.22 -28.55
CA HIS A 26 -21.44 -6.21 -28.94
C HIS A 26 -21.61 -7.28 -27.86
N VAL A 27 -22.85 -7.74 -27.67
CA VAL A 27 -23.19 -8.71 -26.62
C VAL A 27 -22.57 -10.10 -26.85
N CYS A 28 -22.32 -10.47 -28.10
CA CYS A 28 -21.65 -11.74 -28.44
C CYS A 28 -20.12 -11.68 -28.30
N ASN A 29 -19.54 -10.52 -27.97
CA ASN A 29 -18.09 -10.42 -27.82
C ASN A 29 -17.61 -11.33 -26.68
N LEU A 30 -16.50 -12.02 -26.93
CA LEU A 30 -15.89 -12.92 -25.97
C LEU A 30 -15.46 -12.15 -24.72
N LYS A 31 -15.94 -12.54 -23.54
CA LYS A 31 -15.64 -11.90 -22.26
C LYS A 31 -14.63 -12.68 -21.44
N LYS A 32 -14.76 -14.00 -21.34
CA LYS A 32 -13.80 -14.88 -20.65
C LYS A 32 -13.48 -16.08 -21.53
N PHE A 33 -12.22 -16.50 -21.53
CA PHE A 33 -11.75 -17.62 -22.32
C PHE A 33 -10.53 -18.29 -21.70
N LYS A 34 -10.23 -19.50 -22.18
CA LYS A 34 -8.96 -20.18 -21.96
C LYS A 34 -8.29 -20.51 -23.28
N VAL A 35 -6.96 -20.54 -23.27
CA VAL A 35 -6.12 -21.01 -24.38
C VAL A 35 -5.31 -22.19 -23.89
N PHE A 36 -5.38 -23.29 -24.62
CA PHE A 36 -4.58 -24.48 -24.41
C PHE A 36 -3.65 -24.69 -25.59
N GLY A 37 -2.52 -25.34 -25.37
CA GLY A 37 -1.66 -25.76 -26.46
C GLY A 37 -0.89 -27.02 -26.15
N GLY A 38 -0.55 -27.75 -27.21
CA GLY A 38 0.18 -29.01 -27.07
C GLY A 38 0.52 -29.63 -28.41
N MET A 39 1.21 -30.75 -28.36
CA MET A 39 1.58 -31.53 -29.54
C MET A 39 0.44 -32.42 -30.06
N ASN A 40 -0.55 -32.72 -29.22
CA ASN A 40 -1.70 -33.57 -29.53
C ASN A 40 -3.02 -32.84 -29.21
N GLU A 41 -4.11 -33.21 -29.90
CA GLU A 41 -5.42 -32.57 -29.73
C GLU A 41 -6.09 -32.87 -28.38
N GLU A 42 -5.80 -34.03 -27.80
CA GLU A 42 -6.44 -34.51 -26.57
C GLU A 42 -5.73 -34.06 -25.29
N ASN A 43 -4.40 -33.92 -25.36
CA ASN A 43 -3.54 -33.65 -24.21
C ASN A 43 -2.80 -32.33 -24.42
N MET A 44 -3.41 -31.24 -23.94
CA MET A 44 -2.87 -29.88 -24.04
C MET A 44 -2.65 -29.26 -22.66
N THR A 45 -1.70 -28.33 -22.57
CA THR A 45 -1.40 -27.54 -21.37
C THR A 45 -2.20 -26.24 -21.36
N ASP A 46 -2.70 -25.79 -20.20
CA ASP A 46 -3.31 -24.46 -20.03
C ASP A 46 -2.23 -23.39 -20.23
N LEU A 47 -2.36 -22.57 -21.27
CA LEU A 47 -1.40 -21.53 -21.62
C LEU A 47 -1.80 -20.15 -21.11
N LEU A 48 -3.11 -19.91 -20.97
CA LEU A 48 -3.68 -18.62 -20.60
C LEU A 48 -5.14 -18.78 -20.18
N SER A 49 -5.51 -18.16 -19.06
CA SER A 49 -6.90 -17.89 -18.67
C SER A 49 -7.10 -16.39 -18.56
N SER A 50 -7.95 -15.80 -19.39
CA SER A 50 -8.09 -14.33 -19.49
C SER A 50 -9.49 -13.91 -19.95
N GLY A 51 -9.67 -12.61 -20.20
CA GLY A 51 -10.87 -12.02 -20.75
C GLY A 51 -10.58 -10.85 -21.68
N LEU A 52 -11.53 -10.53 -22.56
CA LEU A 52 -11.44 -9.37 -23.45
C LEU A 52 -12.39 -8.27 -22.99
N LYS A 53 -11.95 -7.02 -23.18
CA LYS A 53 -12.80 -5.84 -23.05
C LYS A 53 -13.85 -5.82 -24.14
N ASN A 54 -15.04 -5.30 -23.82
CA ASN A 54 -16.09 -5.08 -24.81
C ASN A 54 -15.87 -3.77 -25.57
N ASP A 55 -14.86 -3.72 -26.42
CA ASP A 55 -14.52 -2.58 -27.26
C ASP A 55 -13.99 -3.06 -28.62
N TYR A 56 -13.49 -2.15 -29.45
CA TYR A 56 -12.93 -2.46 -30.78
C TYR A 56 -11.40 -2.59 -30.77
N ASN A 57 -10.75 -2.42 -29.61
CA ASN A 57 -9.30 -2.43 -29.53
C ASN A 57 -8.79 -3.86 -29.52
N LYS A 58 -7.85 -4.21 -30.42
CA LYS A 58 -7.19 -5.51 -30.39
C LYS A 58 -6.44 -5.69 -29.07
N GLU A 59 -6.46 -6.90 -28.52
CA GLU A 59 -5.77 -7.23 -27.28
C GLU A 59 -4.82 -8.40 -27.50
N THR A 60 -3.58 -8.25 -27.06
CA THR A 60 -2.52 -9.26 -27.16
C THR A 60 -2.15 -9.77 -25.77
N PHE A 61 -2.02 -11.08 -25.64
CA PHE A 61 -1.68 -11.74 -24.39
C PHE A 61 -0.46 -12.63 -24.57
N THR A 62 0.46 -12.57 -23.61
CA THR A 62 1.56 -13.52 -23.50
C THR A 62 1.01 -14.88 -23.09
N LEU A 63 1.36 -15.92 -23.84
CA LEU A 63 1.05 -17.31 -23.53
C LEU A 63 2.16 -17.92 -22.70
N LYS A 64 1.82 -18.84 -21.80
CA LYS A 64 2.83 -19.71 -21.17
C LYS A 64 3.50 -20.55 -22.26
N HIS A 65 4.78 -20.32 -22.48
CA HIS A 65 5.57 -21.01 -23.52
C HIS A 65 6.88 -21.60 -22.97
N LYS A 66 7.08 -21.50 -21.65
CA LYS A 66 8.23 -22.05 -20.92
C LYS A 66 7.79 -22.92 -19.74
N ILE A 67 8.60 -23.92 -19.43
CA ILE A 67 8.56 -24.75 -18.23
C ILE A 67 10.00 -24.79 -17.70
N ASP A 68 10.23 -24.37 -16.46
CA ASP A 68 11.56 -24.27 -15.86
C ASP A 68 12.58 -23.54 -16.77
N GLU A 69 12.17 -22.37 -17.28
CA GLU A 69 12.87 -21.54 -18.28
C GLU A 69 13.08 -22.14 -19.67
N GLN A 70 12.78 -23.42 -19.88
CA GLN A 70 12.91 -24.09 -21.17
C GLN A 70 11.65 -23.95 -22.01
N MET A 71 11.81 -23.56 -23.28
CA MET A 71 10.69 -23.40 -24.21
C MET A 71 10.10 -24.75 -24.63
N PHE A 72 8.78 -24.82 -24.75
CA PHE A 72 8.09 -26.01 -25.27
C PHE A 72 7.27 -25.69 -26.53
N PRO A 73 7.26 -26.59 -27.52
CA PRO A 73 6.55 -26.39 -28.77
C PRO A 73 5.08 -26.81 -28.66
N CYS A 74 4.23 -26.16 -29.44
CA CYS A 74 2.84 -26.55 -29.68
C CYS A 74 2.64 -26.87 -31.16
N ARG A 75 1.80 -27.86 -31.45
CA ARG A 75 1.27 -28.12 -32.80
C ARG A 75 -0.18 -27.67 -32.94
N PHE A 76 -0.90 -27.71 -31.83
CA PHE A 76 -2.31 -27.34 -31.74
C PHE A 76 -2.49 -26.26 -30.68
N ILE A 77 -3.32 -25.26 -30.99
CA ILE A 77 -3.79 -24.23 -30.07
C ILE A 77 -5.30 -24.33 -29.99
N LYS A 78 -5.84 -24.51 -28.79
CA LYS A 78 -7.28 -24.63 -28.54
C LYS A 78 -7.78 -23.44 -27.73
N ILE A 79 -8.72 -22.70 -28.30
CA ILE A 79 -9.39 -21.57 -27.64
C ILE A 79 -10.75 -22.04 -27.14
N VAL A 80 -10.99 -21.89 -25.85
CA VAL A 80 -12.24 -22.30 -25.18
C VAL A 80 -12.93 -21.06 -24.63
N PRO A 81 -13.95 -20.53 -25.33
CA PRO A 81 -14.84 -19.52 -24.80
C PRO A 81 -15.56 -20.00 -23.53
N LEU A 82 -15.60 -19.14 -22.51
CA LEU A 82 -16.26 -19.40 -21.23
C LEU A 82 -17.46 -18.49 -20.99
N LEU A 83 -17.35 -17.22 -21.39
CA LEU A 83 -18.39 -16.20 -21.15
C LEU A 83 -18.40 -15.18 -22.28
N SER A 84 -19.59 -14.75 -22.71
CA SER A 84 -19.83 -13.60 -23.58
C SER A 84 -20.31 -12.40 -22.76
N TRP A 85 -20.33 -11.20 -23.34
CA TRP A 85 -20.76 -9.99 -22.62
C TRP A 85 -22.28 -9.91 -22.38
N GLY A 86 -23.08 -10.54 -23.24
CA GLY A 86 -24.52 -10.71 -23.03
C GLY A 86 -24.85 -12.06 -22.38
N PRO A 87 -25.77 -12.11 -21.41
CA PRO A 87 -26.25 -13.37 -20.87
C PRO A 87 -26.97 -14.16 -21.98
N SER A 88 -26.56 -15.40 -22.21
CA SER A 88 -27.17 -16.34 -23.18
C SER A 88 -26.94 -16.08 -24.67
N PHE A 89 -25.91 -15.30 -25.04
CA PHE A 89 -25.52 -15.09 -26.44
C PHE A 89 -24.35 -16.00 -26.87
N ASN A 90 -24.32 -16.34 -28.16
CA ASN A 90 -23.21 -17.06 -28.79
C ASN A 90 -21.88 -16.29 -28.68
N PHE A 91 -20.76 -17.00 -28.82
CA PHE A 91 -19.44 -16.39 -28.83
C PHE A 91 -19.07 -15.91 -30.22
N SER A 92 -18.46 -14.74 -30.31
CA SER A 92 -17.86 -14.23 -31.55
C SER A 92 -16.38 -13.97 -31.34
N ILE A 93 -15.57 -14.48 -32.27
CA ILE A 93 -14.14 -14.22 -32.41
C ILE A 93 -13.95 -13.76 -33.85
N TRP A 94 -13.41 -12.57 -34.04
CA TRP A 94 -13.30 -11.99 -35.38
C TRP A 94 -12.09 -12.54 -36.14
N TYR A 95 -10.89 -12.31 -35.61
CA TYR A 95 -9.70 -13.03 -36.03
C TYR A 95 -8.79 -13.27 -34.84
N VAL A 96 -7.90 -14.25 -35.01
CA VAL A 96 -6.84 -14.57 -34.07
C VAL A 96 -5.53 -14.51 -34.82
N GLU A 97 -4.54 -13.85 -34.23
CA GLU A 97 -3.16 -13.85 -34.71
C GLU A 97 -2.29 -14.50 -33.64
N LEU A 98 -1.44 -15.44 -34.06
CA LEU A 98 -0.49 -16.13 -33.17
C LEU A 98 0.91 -15.64 -33.53
N ASN A 99 1.69 -15.28 -32.51
CA ASN A 99 3.09 -14.88 -32.69
C ASN A 99 4.00 -15.83 -31.92
N GLY A 100 5.14 -16.19 -32.51
CA GLY A 100 6.03 -17.20 -31.99
C GLY A 100 7.18 -17.53 -32.93
N ILE A 101 7.88 -18.62 -32.61
CA ILE A 101 9.06 -19.09 -33.35
C ILE A 101 8.76 -20.45 -33.97
N ASP A 102 8.83 -20.55 -35.30
CA ASP A 102 8.68 -21.80 -36.07
C ASP A 102 9.98 -22.25 -36.77
N ASP A 103 11.08 -21.53 -36.52
CA ASP A 103 12.41 -21.87 -37.03
C ASP A 103 12.84 -23.28 -36.56
N PRO A 104 13.06 -24.23 -37.48
CA PRO A 104 13.48 -25.59 -37.14
C PRO A 104 14.70 -25.67 -36.24
N ASP A 105 15.66 -24.74 -36.38
CA ASP A 105 16.90 -24.76 -35.60
C ASP A 105 16.66 -24.44 -34.12
N VAL A 106 15.58 -23.70 -33.82
CA VAL A 106 15.15 -23.39 -32.45
C VAL A 106 14.14 -24.41 -31.93
N VAL A 107 13.18 -24.81 -32.78
CA VAL A 107 12.06 -25.66 -32.37
C VAL A 107 12.49 -27.12 -32.17
N GLN A 108 13.40 -27.65 -32.99
CA GLN A 108 13.79 -29.06 -32.93
C GLN A 108 14.47 -29.46 -31.60
N PRO A 109 15.42 -28.66 -31.05
CA PRO A 109 15.94 -28.89 -29.71
C PRO A 109 14.84 -28.88 -28.64
N CYS A 110 13.89 -27.95 -28.74
CA CYS A 110 12.77 -27.84 -27.80
C CYS A 110 11.82 -29.06 -27.88
N LEU A 111 11.56 -29.59 -29.07
CA LEU A 111 10.80 -30.83 -29.28
C LEU A 111 11.46 -32.04 -28.60
N ASN A 112 12.78 -32.17 -28.78
CA ASN A 112 13.56 -33.27 -28.20
C ASN A 112 13.56 -33.18 -26.67
N TRP A 113 13.77 -31.98 -26.13
CA TRP A 113 13.68 -31.72 -24.70
C TRP A 113 12.27 -32.03 -24.17
N TYR A 114 11.22 -31.52 -24.82
CA TYR A 114 9.84 -31.70 -24.38
C TYR A 114 9.41 -33.17 -24.39
N SER A 115 9.90 -33.95 -25.35
CA SER A 115 9.66 -35.41 -25.38
C SER A 115 10.29 -36.11 -24.18
N LYS A 116 11.55 -35.78 -23.83
CA LYS A 116 12.22 -36.30 -22.62
C LYS A 116 11.52 -35.84 -21.35
N TYR A 117 11.11 -34.58 -21.28
CA TYR A 117 10.36 -34.03 -20.15
C TYR A 117 9.05 -34.79 -19.92
N ARG A 118 8.29 -35.07 -21.00
CA ARG A 118 7.05 -35.86 -20.91
C ARG A 118 7.29 -37.28 -20.42
N GLU A 119 8.37 -37.92 -20.85
CA GLU A 119 8.76 -39.24 -20.36
C GLU A 119 9.09 -39.21 -18.87
N GLN A 120 9.85 -38.19 -18.42
CA GLN A 120 10.17 -37.99 -17.01
C GLN A 120 8.92 -37.77 -16.16
N GLU A 121 7.98 -36.93 -16.61
CA GLU A 121 6.72 -36.71 -15.91
C GLU A 121 5.84 -37.96 -15.87
N ALA A 122 5.81 -38.77 -16.93
CA ALA A 122 5.10 -40.04 -16.93
C ALA A 122 5.67 -41.00 -15.87
N ILE A 123 6.99 -41.10 -15.77
CA ILE A 123 7.66 -41.88 -14.72
C ILE A 123 7.31 -41.32 -13.33
N ARG A 124 7.34 -39.99 -13.16
CA ARG A 124 6.99 -39.31 -11.91
C ARG A 124 5.54 -39.61 -11.47
N LEU A 125 4.61 -39.66 -12.42
CA LEU A 125 3.22 -40.05 -12.18
C LEU A 125 3.11 -41.52 -11.76
N CYS A 126 3.87 -42.43 -12.38
CA CYS A 126 3.96 -43.82 -11.93
C CYS A 126 4.51 -43.94 -10.51
N LEU A 127 5.59 -43.21 -10.19
CA LEU A 127 6.15 -43.14 -8.83
C LEU A 127 5.10 -42.64 -7.82
N LYS A 128 4.35 -41.58 -8.16
CA LYS A 128 3.25 -41.10 -7.33
C LYS A 128 2.19 -42.18 -7.10
N HIS A 129 1.75 -42.86 -8.17
CA HIS A 129 0.74 -43.90 -8.09
C HIS A 129 1.19 -45.08 -7.21
N PHE A 130 2.43 -45.55 -7.38
CA PHE A 130 3.01 -46.62 -6.57
C PHE A 130 3.12 -46.24 -5.09
N ARG A 131 3.56 -45.00 -4.79
CA ARG A 131 3.59 -44.51 -3.41
C ARG A 131 2.19 -44.47 -2.78
N GLN A 132 1.18 -44.01 -3.51
CA GLN A 132 -0.21 -43.94 -3.01
C GLN A 132 -0.84 -45.32 -2.71
N HIS A 133 -0.38 -46.38 -3.39
CA HIS A 133 -0.91 -47.74 -3.24
C HIS A 133 0.01 -48.63 -2.39
N ASN A 134 1.05 -48.08 -1.77
CA ASN A 134 2.08 -48.81 -1.02
C ASN A 134 2.78 -49.91 -1.84
N TYR A 135 2.95 -49.70 -3.15
CA TYR A 135 3.73 -50.60 -4.01
C TYR A 135 5.23 -50.27 -3.92
N THR A 136 5.81 -50.45 -2.73
CA THR A 136 7.16 -49.99 -2.37
C THR A 136 8.25 -50.57 -3.28
N GLU A 137 8.21 -51.88 -3.57
CA GLU A 137 9.20 -52.53 -4.43
C GLU A 137 9.21 -51.95 -5.86
N ALA A 138 8.03 -51.68 -6.41
CA ALA A 138 7.87 -51.08 -7.73
C ALA A 138 8.34 -49.61 -7.73
N PHE A 139 8.02 -48.86 -6.68
CA PHE A 139 8.47 -47.49 -6.47
C PHE A 139 10.01 -47.40 -6.44
N GLU A 140 10.65 -48.17 -5.56
CA GLU A 140 12.10 -48.16 -5.38
C GLU A 140 12.83 -48.66 -6.63
N SER A 141 12.33 -49.72 -7.28
CA SER A 141 12.92 -50.25 -8.50
C SER A 141 12.87 -49.24 -9.64
N LEU A 142 11.72 -48.60 -9.86
CA LEU A 142 11.56 -47.60 -10.91
C LEU A 142 12.40 -46.35 -10.62
N GLN A 143 12.38 -45.85 -9.38
CA GLN A 143 13.17 -44.68 -8.98
C GLN A 143 14.67 -44.93 -9.12
N LYS A 144 15.15 -46.09 -8.66
CA LYS A 144 16.57 -46.47 -8.77
C LYS A 144 17.02 -46.62 -10.22
N LYS A 145 16.18 -47.19 -11.09
CA LYS A 145 16.50 -47.39 -12.50
C LYS A 145 16.52 -46.08 -13.29
N THR A 146 15.55 -45.21 -13.03
CA THR A 146 15.35 -43.96 -13.79
C THR A 146 16.12 -42.77 -13.22
N LYS A 147 16.49 -42.83 -11.93
CA LYS A 147 17.09 -41.74 -11.15
C LYS A 147 16.22 -40.47 -11.09
N ILE A 148 14.92 -40.60 -11.33
CA ILE A 148 13.97 -39.48 -11.27
C ILE A 148 13.45 -39.35 -9.84
N ALA A 149 13.60 -38.17 -9.26
CA ALA A 149 12.98 -37.85 -7.98
C ALA A 149 11.48 -37.62 -8.15
N LEU A 150 10.65 -38.15 -7.23
CA LEU A 150 9.21 -37.88 -7.23
C LEU A 150 8.92 -36.41 -6.88
N GLU A 151 9.64 -35.89 -5.89
CA GLU A 151 9.37 -34.62 -5.21
C GLU A 151 10.60 -34.15 -4.44
N HIS A 152 10.49 -32.97 -3.82
CA HIS A 152 11.55 -32.41 -2.97
C HIS A 152 11.85 -33.35 -1.78
N PRO A 153 13.12 -33.49 -1.33
CA PRO A 153 13.49 -34.37 -0.22
C PRO A 153 12.69 -34.14 1.06
N MET A 154 12.34 -32.89 1.38
CA MET A 154 11.50 -32.59 2.55
C MET A 154 10.09 -33.15 2.46
N LEU A 155 9.49 -33.26 1.26
CA LEU A 155 8.18 -33.89 1.11
C LEU A 155 8.29 -35.41 1.30
N THR A 156 9.41 -36.01 0.90
CA THR A 156 9.67 -37.42 1.17
C THR A 156 9.90 -37.69 2.65
N ASP A 157 10.61 -36.81 3.36
CA ASP A 157 10.78 -36.88 4.82
C ASP A 157 9.45 -36.67 5.56
N LEU A 158 8.61 -35.74 5.08
CA LEU A 158 7.26 -35.53 5.60
C LEU A 158 6.39 -36.77 5.42
N HIS A 159 6.43 -37.42 4.25
CA HIS A 159 5.71 -38.66 4.01
C HIS A 159 6.17 -39.79 4.95
N ASP A 160 7.48 -39.95 5.16
CA ASP A 160 8.03 -40.94 6.07
C ASP A 160 7.54 -40.74 7.51
N LYS A 161 7.66 -39.51 8.04
CA LYS A 161 7.22 -39.19 9.40
C LYS A 161 5.71 -39.28 9.57
N LEU A 162 4.94 -38.69 8.66
CA LEU A 162 3.49 -38.58 8.78
C LEU A 162 2.76 -39.88 8.45
N VAL A 163 3.14 -40.53 7.33
CA VAL A 163 2.38 -41.66 6.78
C VAL A 163 2.96 -42.99 7.22
N LEU A 164 4.29 -43.15 7.22
CA LEU A 164 4.92 -44.43 7.55
C LEU A 164 5.10 -44.62 9.06
N LYS A 165 5.49 -43.57 9.79
CA LYS A 165 5.80 -43.63 11.22
C LYS A 165 4.67 -43.12 12.14
N GLY A 166 3.82 -42.23 11.64
CA GLY A 166 2.79 -41.58 12.46
C GLY A 166 3.36 -40.67 13.55
N ASP A 167 4.54 -40.09 13.32
CA ASP A 167 5.24 -39.22 14.25
C ASP A 167 4.82 -37.75 14.00
N PHE A 168 3.77 -37.32 14.71
CA PHE A 168 3.19 -36.00 14.52
C PHE A 168 4.09 -34.86 15.03
N ASP A 169 4.79 -35.06 16.14
CA ASP A 169 5.70 -34.06 16.72
C ASP A 169 6.86 -33.78 15.74
N ALA A 170 7.48 -34.83 15.18
CA ALA A 170 8.53 -34.67 14.18
C ALA A 170 8.03 -34.06 12.85
N CYS A 171 6.73 -34.19 12.54
CA CYS A 171 6.12 -33.50 11.41
C CYS A 171 5.99 -32.00 11.67
N GLU A 172 5.55 -31.59 12.85
CA GLU A 172 5.43 -30.18 13.23
C GLU A 172 6.80 -29.50 13.16
N GLU A 173 7.84 -30.11 13.75
CA GLU A 173 9.23 -29.62 13.67
C GLU A 173 9.71 -29.48 12.22
N LEU A 174 9.35 -30.42 11.34
CA LEU A 174 9.73 -30.37 9.93
C LEU A 174 9.03 -29.23 9.18
N ILE A 175 7.77 -28.93 9.51
CA ILE A 175 7.04 -27.79 8.94
C ILE A 175 7.63 -26.47 9.42
N GLU A 176 7.94 -26.33 10.70
CA GLU A 176 8.63 -25.13 11.23
C GLU A 176 9.97 -24.91 10.53
N LYS A 177 10.75 -25.98 10.34
CA LYS A 177 12.00 -25.93 9.57
C LYS A 177 11.75 -25.46 8.12
N ALA A 178 10.72 -25.97 7.44
CA ALA A 178 10.38 -25.55 6.08
C ALA A 178 10.03 -24.06 5.99
N VAL A 179 9.36 -23.51 7.02
CA VAL A 179 9.08 -22.07 7.13
C VAL A 179 10.38 -21.28 7.29
N ASN A 180 11.25 -21.70 8.21
CA ASN A 180 12.54 -21.04 8.46
C ASN A 180 13.50 -21.10 7.25
N ASP A 181 13.48 -22.21 6.51
CA ASP A 181 14.23 -22.39 5.26
C ASP A 181 13.62 -21.58 4.08
N GLY A 182 12.49 -20.90 4.30
CA GLY A 182 11.87 -20.00 3.34
C GLY A 182 11.04 -20.69 2.25
N LEU A 183 10.73 -21.98 2.37
CA LEU A 183 9.96 -22.72 1.38
C LEU A 183 8.52 -22.19 1.20
N PHE A 184 8.00 -21.52 2.22
CA PHE A 184 6.67 -20.89 2.18
C PHE A 184 6.70 -19.42 1.74
N ASN A 185 7.87 -18.80 1.53
CA ASN A 185 7.98 -17.36 1.28
C ASN A 185 7.16 -16.90 0.07
N GLN A 186 7.23 -17.65 -1.05
CA GLN A 186 6.44 -17.33 -2.24
C GLN A 186 4.94 -17.38 -1.95
N TYR A 187 4.47 -18.42 -1.26
CA TYR A 187 3.07 -18.55 -0.88
C TYR A 187 2.64 -17.41 0.04
N ILE A 188 3.43 -17.11 1.08
CA ILE A 188 3.18 -16.03 2.05
C ILE A 188 3.11 -14.68 1.34
N SER A 189 4.02 -14.40 0.40
CA SER A 189 4.04 -13.14 -0.37
C SER A 189 2.81 -12.94 -1.26
N GLN A 190 2.12 -14.02 -1.61
CA GLN A 190 0.91 -14.02 -2.44
C GLN A 190 -0.38 -14.02 -1.60
N GLN A 191 -0.28 -14.17 -0.28
CA GLN A 191 -1.47 -14.12 0.56
C GLN A 191 -1.97 -12.69 0.72
N GLU A 192 -3.28 -12.54 0.65
CA GLU A 192 -3.92 -11.29 1.01
C GLU A 192 -3.84 -11.07 2.53
N TYR A 193 -3.40 -9.88 2.94
CA TYR A 193 -3.42 -9.48 4.35
C TYR A 193 -4.87 -9.37 4.84
N LYS A 194 -5.19 -10.07 5.93
CA LYS A 194 -6.51 -9.98 6.58
C LYS A 194 -6.40 -9.12 7.84
N PRO A 195 -6.99 -7.91 7.87
CA PRO A 195 -6.96 -7.07 9.05
C PRO A 195 -7.75 -7.75 10.18
N ARG A 196 -7.17 -7.74 11.38
CA ARG A 196 -7.86 -8.15 12.61
C ARG A 196 -7.96 -6.94 13.52
N TRP A 197 -9.19 -6.58 13.86
CA TRP A 197 -9.48 -5.45 14.73
C TRP A 197 -9.78 -5.95 16.14
N GLY A 198 -9.11 -5.37 17.12
CA GLY A 198 -9.35 -5.65 18.54
C GLY A 198 -9.38 -4.35 19.31
N GLN A 199 -10.34 -4.21 20.23
CA GLN A 199 -10.39 -3.05 21.11
C GLN A 199 -9.24 -3.14 22.13
N ILE A 200 -8.42 -2.10 22.20
CA ILE A 200 -7.42 -1.95 23.25
C ILE A 200 -8.15 -1.55 24.54
N ILE A 201 -7.99 -2.34 25.59
CA ILE A 201 -8.52 -2.05 26.93
C ILE A 201 -7.32 -1.79 27.84
N PRO A 202 -6.97 -0.51 28.12
CA PRO A 202 -5.86 -0.16 28.99
C PRO A 202 -6.08 -0.68 30.41
N LYS A 203 -4.99 -1.12 31.06
CA LYS A 203 -4.95 -1.38 32.49
C LYS A 203 -5.19 -0.08 33.26
N SER A 204 -5.96 -0.18 34.34
CA SER A 204 -6.18 0.92 35.28
C SER A 204 -5.47 0.58 36.59
N THR A 205 -4.61 1.47 37.08
CA THR A 205 -4.06 1.38 38.43
C THR A 205 -5.13 1.83 39.43
N LYS A 206 -5.46 0.98 40.41
CA LYS A 206 -6.51 1.24 41.39
C LYS A 206 -6.22 2.51 42.20
N GLY A 207 -7.16 3.46 42.19
CA GLY A 207 -7.12 4.68 43.02
C GLY A 207 -7.89 5.86 42.41
N ASP A 208 -7.82 6.00 41.08
CA ASP A 208 -8.36 7.17 40.38
C ASP A 208 -9.53 6.75 39.49
N GLY A 209 -10.75 6.80 40.03
CA GLY A 209 -11.98 6.57 39.25
C GLY A 209 -12.08 7.57 38.09
N GLU A 210 -12.65 7.15 36.94
CA GLU A 210 -12.81 7.93 35.69
C GLU A 210 -11.55 8.62 35.08
N ASP A 211 -10.45 8.72 35.83
CA ASP A 211 -9.35 9.66 35.59
C ASP A 211 -8.04 9.00 35.14
N SER A 212 -8.09 7.70 34.84
CA SER A 212 -6.93 6.88 34.45
C SER A 212 -6.71 6.77 32.94
N ARG A 213 -7.50 7.50 32.12
CA ARG A 213 -7.35 7.55 30.66
C ARG A 213 -7.92 8.87 30.11
N PRO A 214 -7.48 9.32 28.92
CA PRO A 214 -8.07 10.49 28.27
C PRO A 214 -9.57 10.26 27.98
N GLY A 215 -10.39 11.28 28.27
CA GLY A 215 -11.82 11.33 27.93
C GLY A 215 -12.10 11.43 26.42
N MET A 216 -13.39 11.48 26.05
CA MET A 216 -13.83 11.63 24.66
C MET A 216 -13.29 12.93 24.04
N ARG A 217 -12.85 12.88 22.78
CA ARG A 217 -12.22 14.02 22.11
C ARG A 217 -12.17 13.87 20.59
N GLY A 218 -12.38 14.96 19.87
CA GLY A 218 -12.15 15.10 18.42
C GLY A 218 -11.02 16.11 18.12
N GLY A 219 -10.37 16.00 16.97
CA GLY A 219 -9.32 16.95 16.55
C GLY A 219 -8.04 16.94 17.40
N HIS A 220 -7.90 16.00 18.34
CA HIS A 220 -6.68 15.74 19.11
C HIS A 220 -5.57 15.22 18.19
N GLN A 221 -4.32 15.36 18.61
CA GLN A 221 -3.18 14.83 17.88
C GLN A 221 -2.42 13.80 18.70
N MET A 222 -1.82 12.86 17.98
CA MET A 222 -1.03 11.79 18.56
C MET A 222 0.28 11.63 17.80
N VAL A 223 1.35 11.35 18.54
CA VAL A 223 2.66 10.96 17.99
C VAL A 223 3.15 9.73 18.73
N ILE A 224 3.94 8.89 18.07
CA ILE A 224 4.52 7.69 18.68
C ILE A 224 6.03 7.80 18.72
N ASP A 225 6.60 7.59 19.89
CA ASP A 225 7.99 7.24 20.06
C ASP A 225 8.13 5.73 19.85
N VAL A 226 8.66 5.35 18.68
CA VAL A 226 8.82 3.95 18.29
C VAL A 226 9.94 3.24 19.06
N GLN A 227 10.85 3.97 19.70
CA GLN A 227 11.95 3.36 20.47
C GLN A 227 11.45 2.86 21.82
N THR A 228 10.54 3.61 22.45
CA THR A 228 9.94 3.25 23.75
C THR A 228 8.53 2.70 23.64
N GLU A 229 8.01 2.57 22.42
CA GLU A 229 6.63 2.19 22.12
C GLU A 229 5.61 3.00 22.93
N THR A 230 5.83 4.32 23.00
CA THR A 230 5.01 5.25 23.78
C THR A 230 4.27 6.20 22.86
N VAL A 231 2.94 6.26 23.02
CA VAL A 231 2.07 7.14 22.25
C VAL A 231 1.72 8.36 23.08
N TYR A 232 2.05 9.55 22.60
CA TYR A 232 1.68 10.81 23.23
C TYR A 232 0.41 11.36 22.60
N LEU A 233 -0.49 11.90 23.41
CA LEU A 233 -1.76 12.48 22.99
C LEU A 233 -1.91 13.87 23.61
N PHE A 234 -2.21 14.87 22.79
CA PHE A 234 -2.46 16.23 23.26
C PHE A 234 -3.80 16.80 22.76
N GLY A 235 -4.49 17.47 23.68
CA GLY A 235 -5.64 18.33 23.40
C GLY A 235 -6.82 17.63 22.73
N GLY A 236 -7.48 18.37 21.85
CA GLY A 236 -8.75 17.99 21.21
C GLY A 236 -9.95 18.73 21.80
N TRP A 237 -11.15 18.37 21.34
CA TRP A 237 -12.42 18.96 21.76
C TRP A 237 -13.38 17.87 22.25
N ASP A 238 -13.94 18.04 23.44
CA ASP A 238 -14.72 17.00 24.13
C ASP A 238 -16.23 16.99 23.85
N GLY A 239 -16.71 17.91 23.01
CA GLY A 239 -18.14 18.16 22.84
C GLY A 239 -18.59 19.52 23.37
N THR A 240 -17.78 20.13 24.23
CA THR A 240 -18.09 21.39 24.92
C THR A 240 -16.94 22.38 24.84
N GLN A 241 -15.71 21.94 25.08
CA GLN A 241 -14.52 22.79 25.15
C GLN A 241 -13.29 22.15 24.54
N ASP A 242 -12.32 22.98 24.16
CA ASP A 242 -10.97 22.52 23.85
C ASP A 242 -10.27 22.04 25.12
N LEU A 243 -9.40 21.05 24.98
CA LEU A 243 -8.66 20.42 26.06
C LEU A 243 -7.18 20.83 26.03
N ALA A 244 -6.58 20.98 27.21
CA ALA A 244 -5.16 21.26 27.41
C ALA A 244 -4.41 20.10 28.09
N ASP A 245 -5.06 18.95 28.23
CA ASP A 245 -4.49 17.76 28.87
C ASP A 245 -3.53 17.01 27.94
N PHE A 246 -2.48 16.45 28.52
CA PHE A 246 -1.41 15.76 27.82
C PHE A 246 -1.18 14.38 28.45
N TRP A 247 -1.17 13.35 27.61
CA TRP A 247 -1.17 11.96 28.03
C TRP A 247 -0.11 11.15 27.30
N ALA A 248 0.38 10.11 27.95
CA ALA A 248 1.18 9.05 27.32
C ALA A 248 0.52 7.69 27.51
N TYR A 249 0.57 6.86 26.47
CA TYR A 249 0.17 5.46 26.51
C TYR A 249 1.38 4.58 26.24
N SER A 250 1.71 3.72 27.20
CA SER A 250 2.72 2.67 27.01
C SER A 250 2.07 1.46 26.36
N VAL A 251 2.51 1.11 25.15
CA VAL A 251 2.03 -0.09 24.43
C VAL A 251 2.43 -1.35 25.19
N LYS A 252 3.67 -1.41 25.67
CA LYS A 252 4.21 -2.54 26.44
C LYS A 252 3.42 -2.80 27.73
N GLU A 253 3.14 -1.74 28.49
CA GLU A 253 2.42 -1.89 29.76
C GLU A 253 0.90 -1.93 29.57
N ASN A 254 0.42 -1.55 28.38
CA ASN A 254 -0.98 -1.32 28.06
C ASN A 254 -1.64 -0.37 29.07
N GLN A 255 -1.05 0.81 29.27
CA GLN A 255 -1.48 1.74 30.32
C GLN A 255 -1.32 3.20 29.89
N TRP A 256 -2.30 4.03 30.27
CA TRP A 256 -2.24 5.48 30.15
C TRP A 256 -1.62 6.13 31.39
N THR A 257 -0.92 7.24 31.19
CA THR A 257 -0.40 8.12 32.22
C THR A 257 -0.75 9.56 31.85
N CYS A 258 -1.40 10.28 32.76
CA CYS A 258 -1.61 11.70 32.61
C CYS A 258 -0.28 12.40 32.89
N ILE A 259 0.31 13.02 31.87
CA ILE A 259 1.54 13.80 32.02
C ILE A 259 1.19 15.16 32.61
N SER A 260 0.17 15.81 32.06
CA SER A 260 -0.35 17.09 32.56
C SER A 260 -1.86 17.15 32.38
N ARG A 261 -2.54 17.68 33.40
CA ARG A 261 -3.98 17.98 33.33
C ARG A 261 -4.27 19.28 32.59
N ASP A 262 -3.28 20.18 32.54
CA ASP A 262 -3.41 21.52 31.98
C ASP A 262 -2.02 22.05 31.65
N THR A 263 -1.58 21.80 30.43
CA THR A 263 -0.24 22.20 29.96
C THR A 263 -0.01 23.70 30.00
N GLU A 264 -1.05 24.53 29.93
CA GLU A 264 -0.92 26.00 29.99
C GLU A 264 -0.37 26.46 31.35
N LYS A 265 -0.74 25.75 32.43
CA LYS A 265 -0.20 26.00 33.78
C LYS A 265 1.27 25.58 33.93
N GLU A 266 1.79 24.82 32.98
CA GLU A 266 3.14 24.26 32.96
C GLU A 266 3.99 24.87 31.81
N SER A 267 3.67 26.11 31.42
CA SER A 267 4.35 26.83 30.32
C SER A 267 4.22 26.16 28.95
N GLY A 268 3.26 25.24 28.80
CA GLY A 268 2.90 24.57 27.58
C GLY A 268 1.81 25.29 26.79
N PRO A 269 1.33 24.65 25.71
CA PRO A 269 0.34 25.24 24.84
C PRO A 269 -1.03 25.34 25.53
N SER A 270 -1.77 26.41 25.26
CA SER A 270 -3.18 26.51 25.69
C SER A 270 -4.04 25.36 25.15
N ALA A 271 -5.23 25.18 25.72
CA ALA A 271 -6.27 24.29 25.18
C ALA A 271 -6.47 24.49 23.67
N ARG A 272 -6.49 23.38 22.91
CA ARG A 272 -6.60 23.43 21.44
C ARG A 272 -7.06 22.14 20.77
N SER A 273 -7.69 22.29 19.61
CA SER A 273 -8.04 21.22 18.67
C SER A 273 -7.62 21.58 17.23
N CYS A 274 -7.60 20.58 16.33
CA CYS A 274 -7.20 20.70 14.92
C CYS A 274 -5.81 21.29 14.68
N HIS A 275 -4.96 21.20 15.70
CA HIS A 275 -3.52 21.47 15.65
C HIS A 275 -2.79 20.28 15.01
N LYS A 276 -1.46 20.36 14.88
CA LYS A 276 -0.61 19.21 14.51
C LYS A 276 0.54 19.02 15.47
N MET A 277 0.96 17.76 15.57
CA MET A 277 2.14 17.35 16.32
C MET A 277 3.07 16.53 15.44
N CYS A 278 4.37 16.69 15.62
CA CYS A 278 5.37 15.77 15.09
C CYS A 278 6.46 15.52 16.15
N ILE A 279 7.13 14.36 16.05
CA ILE A 279 8.16 13.96 17.00
C ILE A 279 9.51 13.81 16.29
N ASP A 280 10.53 14.44 16.86
CA ASP A 280 11.93 14.13 16.59
C ASP A 280 12.33 12.95 17.47
N ILE A 281 12.41 11.76 16.86
CA ILE A 281 12.68 10.52 17.59
C ILE A 281 14.14 10.48 18.08
N GLN A 282 15.07 11.14 17.38
CA GLN A 282 16.48 11.16 17.79
C GLN A 282 16.72 12.07 19.00
N ARG A 283 16.02 13.21 19.05
CA ARG A 283 16.10 14.16 20.17
C ARG A 283 15.03 13.97 21.24
N ARG A 284 14.09 13.05 21.01
CA ARG A 284 12.94 12.80 21.90
C ARG A 284 12.17 14.09 22.21
N GLN A 285 11.89 14.87 21.17
CA GLN A 285 11.22 16.16 21.26
C GLN A 285 9.96 16.19 20.42
N ILE A 286 8.87 16.68 20.99
CA ILE A 286 7.57 16.79 20.34
C ILE A 286 7.30 18.26 20.04
N TYR A 287 6.87 18.56 18.82
CA TYR A 287 6.57 19.92 18.38
C TYR A 287 5.09 20.05 18.09
N THR A 288 4.48 21.17 18.50
CA THR A 288 3.04 21.41 18.40
C THR A 288 2.78 22.77 17.76
N LEU A 289 1.97 22.80 16.70
CA LEU A 289 1.64 24.02 15.96
C LEU A 289 0.16 24.09 15.59
N GLY A 290 -0.36 25.32 15.55
CA GLY A 290 -1.68 25.64 15.05
C GLY A 290 -2.81 25.29 16.02
N ARG A 291 -4.03 25.66 15.62
CA ARG A 291 -5.29 25.36 16.31
C ARG A 291 -6.47 25.91 15.50
N TYR A 292 -7.65 25.33 15.69
CA TYR A 292 -8.90 25.95 15.29
C TYR A 292 -9.40 26.93 16.37
N LEU A 293 -10.09 28.00 15.94
CA LEU A 293 -10.81 28.91 16.83
C LEU A 293 -12.17 29.24 16.21
N ASP A 294 -13.21 29.22 17.03
CA ASP A 294 -14.53 29.66 16.58
C ASP A 294 -14.54 31.15 16.21
N SER A 295 -15.35 31.52 15.21
CA SER A 295 -15.46 32.91 14.74
C SER A 295 -15.78 33.93 15.83
N SER A 296 -16.52 33.52 16.87
CA SER A 296 -16.92 34.38 17.99
C SER A 296 -15.76 34.85 18.88
N VAL A 297 -14.66 34.09 18.92
CA VAL A 297 -13.50 34.39 19.77
C VAL A 297 -12.29 34.95 19.02
N ARG A 298 -12.39 35.12 17.70
CA ARG A 298 -11.28 35.60 16.85
C ARG A 298 -11.04 37.10 17.00
N ASN A 299 -9.86 37.46 17.48
CA ASN A 299 -9.34 38.83 17.51
C ASN A 299 -7.83 38.83 17.17
N SER A 300 -7.24 40.01 17.01
CA SER A 300 -5.84 40.13 16.59
C SER A 300 -4.85 39.46 17.55
N LYS A 301 -5.15 39.41 18.86
CA LYS A 301 -4.29 38.74 19.84
C LYS A 301 -4.45 37.21 19.80
N SER A 302 -5.68 36.72 19.62
CA SER A 302 -5.96 35.28 19.62
C SER A 302 -5.48 34.56 18.35
N LEU A 303 -5.26 35.31 17.27
CA LEU A 303 -4.80 34.78 15.98
C LEU A 303 -3.28 34.67 15.83
N LYS A 304 -2.52 34.95 16.88
CA LYS A 304 -1.10 34.62 16.91
C LYS A 304 -0.90 33.11 16.75
N SER A 305 0.09 32.74 15.94
CA SER A 305 0.45 31.35 15.69
C SER A 305 1.56 30.93 16.66
N ASP A 306 1.19 30.50 17.85
CA ASP A 306 2.15 30.03 18.84
C ASP A 306 2.76 28.68 18.43
N PHE A 307 4.03 28.46 18.79
CA PHE A 307 4.76 27.23 18.46
C PHE A 307 5.54 26.72 19.66
N TYR A 308 5.32 25.47 20.02
CA TYR A 308 5.85 24.86 21.23
C TYR A 308 6.64 23.60 20.95
N ARG A 309 7.58 23.32 21.85
CA ARG A 309 8.29 22.06 21.94
C ARG A 309 8.16 21.47 23.33
N TYR A 310 7.87 20.18 23.42
CA TYR A 310 7.97 19.37 24.62
C TYR A 310 9.23 18.51 24.56
N ASP A 311 10.04 18.57 25.61
CA ASP A 311 11.19 17.69 25.79
C ASP A 311 10.75 16.48 26.64
N ILE A 312 10.82 15.29 26.06
CA ILE A 312 10.33 14.06 26.72
C ILE A 312 11.23 13.69 27.89
N ASP A 313 12.54 13.95 27.80
CA ASP A 313 13.49 13.49 28.80
C ASP A 313 13.43 14.38 30.05
N THR A 314 13.21 15.68 29.88
CA THR A 314 13.06 16.62 31.00
C THR A 314 11.61 16.81 31.45
N ASN A 315 10.63 16.30 30.69
CA ASN A 315 9.19 16.54 30.89
C ASN A 315 8.84 18.03 31.01
N THR A 316 9.34 18.84 30.09
CA THR A 316 9.10 20.29 30.11
C THR A 316 8.68 20.82 28.76
N TRP A 317 7.76 21.79 28.78
CA TRP A 317 7.41 22.58 27.62
C TRP A 317 8.33 23.79 27.47
N MET A 318 8.53 24.19 26.22
CA MET A 318 9.23 25.41 25.83
C MET A 318 8.46 26.09 24.70
N LEU A 319 8.14 27.37 24.90
CA LEU A 319 7.65 28.23 23.83
C LEU A 319 8.81 28.58 22.90
N LEU A 320 8.69 28.22 21.62
CA LEU A 320 9.68 28.54 20.59
C LEU A 320 9.37 29.85 19.89
N SER A 321 8.08 30.17 19.71
CA SER A 321 7.64 31.39 19.03
C SER A 321 6.27 31.80 19.54
N GLU A 322 6.13 33.08 19.91
CA GLU A 322 4.85 33.72 20.26
C GLU A 322 3.94 33.91 19.04
N ASP A 323 4.51 34.11 17.85
CA ASP A 323 3.77 34.26 16.60
C ASP A 323 4.65 33.88 15.39
N THR A 324 4.48 32.67 14.87
CA THR A 324 5.31 32.16 13.78
C THR A 324 5.20 33.00 12.53
N ALA A 325 4.10 33.73 12.33
CA ALA A 325 3.96 34.64 11.20
C ALA A 325 4.95 35.82 11.26
N ALA A 326 5.25 36.32 12.46
CA ALA A 326 6.23 37.38 12.67
C ALA A 326 7.67 36.87 12.47
N ASP A 327 7.90 35.57 12.72
CA ASP A 327 9.19 34.90 12.61
C ASP A 327 9.45 34.30 11.20
N GLY A 328 8.65 34.69 10.21
CA GLY A 328 8.78 34.22 8.81
C GLY A 328 8.20 32.83 8.53
N GLY A 329 7.47 32.27 9.50
CA GLY A 329 6.75 31.00 9.41
C GLY A 329 5.28 31.15 9.02
N PRO A 330 4.48 30.08 9.19
CA PRO A 330 3.07 30.08 8.82
C PRO A 330 2.24 30.98 9.74
N LYS A 331 1.13 31.52 9.22
CA LYS A 331 0.08 32.13 10.04
C LYS A 331 -0.68 31.08 10.84
N LEU A 332 -1.57 31.50 11.74
CA LEU A 332 -2.35 30.56 12.53
C LEU A 332 -3.24 29.71 11.62
N VAL A 333 -2.96 28.41 11.61
CA VAL A 333 -3.56 27.43 10.71
C VAL A 333 -4.18 26.26 11.46
N PHE A 334 -5.17 25.62 10.83
CA PHE A 334 -5.76 24.37 11.27
C PHE A 334 -5.95 23.41 10.08
N ASP A 335 -6.07 22.10 10.36
CA ASP A 335 -6.13 21.02 9.37
C ASP A 335 -4.97 21.01 8.35
N HIS A 336 -3.84 21.60 8.74
CA HIS A 336 -2.56 21.46 8.05
C HIS A 336 -1.93 20.11 8.38
N GLN A 337 -0.80 19.76 7.75
CA GLN A 337 0.01 18.61 8.14
C GLN A 337 1.41 19.05 8.56
N MET A 338 2.02 18.26 9.44
CA MET A 338 3.41 18.42 9.88
C MET A 338 4.15 17.10 9.80
N CYS A 339 5.37 17.11 9.29
CA CYS A 339 6.26 15.94 9.25
C CYS A 339 7.66 16.31 9.76
N MET A 340 8.32 15.35 10.41
CA MET A 340 9.65 15.51 10.97
C MET A 340 10.67 14.72 10.15
N ASP A 341 11.76 15.39 9.78
CA ASP A 341 13.00 14.78 9.35
C ASP A 341 13.95 14.72 10.55
N SER A 342 13.92 13.60 11.28
CA SER A 342 14.73 13.44 12.50
C SER A 342 16.24 13.37 12.22
N GLU A 343 16.67 13.07 10.98
CA GLU A 343 18.09 13.01 10.62
C GLU A 343 18.69 14.40 10.46
N LYS A 344 17.95 15.33 9.84
CA LYS A 344 18.39 16.74 9.68
C LYS A 344 17.81 17.68 10.75
N HIS A 345 16.94 17.19 11.62
CA HIS A 345 16.21 18.01 12.60
C HIS A 345 15.39 19.13 11.94
N MET A 346 14.67 18.79 10.87
CA MET A 346 13.83 19.72 10.10
C MET A 346 12.35 19.34 10.23
N ILE A 347 11.48 20.33 10.39
CA ILE A 347 10.03 20.16 10.37
C ILE A 347 9.48 20.74 9.07
N TYR A 348 8.61 20.01 8.40
CA TYR A 348 7.89 20.50 7.23
C TYR A 348 6.41 20.66 7.55
N THR A 349 5.84 21.81 7.22
CA THR A 349 4.45 22.17 7.49
C THR A 349 3.77 22.55 6.19
N PHE A 350 2.65 21.91 5.86
CA PHE A 350 1.96 22.13 4.59
C PHE A 350 0.44 22.22 4.72
N GLY A 351 -0.14 23.11 3.92
CA GLY A 351 -1.58 23.24 3.74
C GLY A 351 -2.28 23.79 4.98
N GLY A 352 -3.55 23.41 5.16
CA GLY A 352 -4.39 23.98 6.20
C GLY A 352 -4.99 25.33 5.83
N ARG A 353 -6.05 25.71 6.55
CA ARG A 353 -6.71 27.01 6.38
C ARG A 353 -6.15 28.02 7.37
N ILE A 354 -5.91 29.23 6.89
CA ILE A 354 -5.48 30.37 7.70
C ILE A 354 -6.70 30.98 8.38
N LEU A 355 -6.63 31.19 9.69
CA LEU A 355 -7.66 31.90 10.44
C LEU A 355 -7.51 33.42 10.29
N THR A 356 -8.64 34.11 10.03
CA THR A 356 -8.70 35.57 9.85
C THR A 356 -9.61 36.23 10.90
N CYS A 357 -9.36 37.50 11.20
CA CYS A 357 -10.19 38.31 12.11
C CYS A 357 -11.56 38.61 11.48
N ASN A 358 -12.59 38.68 12.31
CA ASN A 358 -13.85 39.31 11.90
C ASN A 358 -13.64 40.83 11.85
N GLY A 359 -13.68 41.43 10.66
CA GLY A 359 -13.68 42.88 10.50
C GLY A 359 -12.54 43.52 9.69
N SER A 360 -11.87 42.82 8.77
CA SER A 360 -11.22 43.53 7.67
C SER A 360 -12.32 44.20 6.83
N VAL A 361 -12.51 45.50 7.05
CA VAL A 361 -13.46 46.37 6.36
C VAL A 361 -12.97 46.63 4.94
N ASP A 362 -12.87 45.57 4.14
CA ASP A 362 -12.83 45.67 2.69
C ASP A 362 -13.73 44.59 2.10
N ASP A 363 -14.95 45.06 1.87
CA ASP A 363 -15.81 44.77 0.75
C ASP A 363 -16.65 43.48 0.69
N SER A 364 -17.86 43.75 0.26
CA SER A 364 -18.99 42.91 -0.05
C SER A 364 -18.68 41.77 -1.04
N ARG A 365 -18.15 40.65 -0.52
CA ARG A 365 -18.27 39.26 -1.01
C ARG A 365 -17.59 38.39 0.04
N ALA A 366 -18.12 37.21 0.36
CA ALA A 366 -17.46 36.29 1.27
C ALA A 366 -16.02 36.03 0.78
N SER A 367 -15.01 36.59 1.46
CA SER A 367 -13.60 36.40 1.11
C SER A 367 -13.34 34.90 1.03
N GLU A 368 -12.78 34.45 -0.09
CA GLU A 368 -12.44 33.04 -0.23
C GLU A 368 -11.51 32.60 0.91
N PRO A 369 -11.63 31.35 1.40
CA PRO A 369 -10.75 30.84 2.45
C PRO A 369 -9.29 30.94 2.01
N GLN A 370 -8.44 31.53 2.85
CA GLN A 370 -6.99 31.57 2.63
C GLN A 370 -6.35 30.27 3.14
N PHE A 371 -5.36 29.77 2.42
CA PHE A 371 -4.63 28.55 2.77
C PHE A 371 -3.14 28.85 2.99
N SER A 372 -2.49 28.05 3.83
CA SER A 372 -1.05 28.18 4.08
C SER A 372 -0.23 27.51 3.01
N GLY A 373 1.00 27.99 2.76
CA GLY A 373 1.97 27.35 1.89
C GLY A 373 2.70 26.15 2.53
N LEU A 374 3.81 25.77 1.93
CA LEU A 374 4.78 24.81 2.45
C LEU A 374 5.94 25.54 3.13
N PHE A 375 6.14 25.27 4.42
CA PHE A 375 7.21 25.84 5.22
C PHE A 375 8.14 24.74 5.74
N ALA A 376 9.40 25.10 5.95
CA ALA A 376 10.37 24.32 6.70
C ALA A 376 10.82 25.09 7.95
N PHE A 377 10.97 24.40 9.07
CA PHE A 377 11.57 24.92 10.29
C PHE A 377 12.83 24.13 10.62
N ASP A 378 13.93 24.85 10.81
CA ASP A 378 15.19 24.28 11.28
C ASP A 378 15.22 24.30 12.81
N CYS A 379 15.19 23.12 13.43
CA CYS A 379 15.15 22.99 14.89
C CYS A 379 16.46 23.38 15.58
N GLN A 380 17.59 23.43 14.86
CA GLN A 380 18.89 23.84 15.41
C GLN A 380 19.01 25.36 15.41
N CYS A 381 18.71 25.98 14.26
CA CYS A 381 18.78 27.43 14.11
C CYS A 381 17.54 28.14 14.65
N GLN A 382 16.44 27.42 14.89
CA GLN A 382 15.14 27.94 15.28
C GLN A 382 14.60 28.99 14.29
N THR A 383 14.69 28.67 13.00
CA THR A 383 14.30 29.59 11.93
C THR A 383 13.34 28.93 10.94
N TRP A 384 12.36 29.71 10.49
CA TRP A 384 11.43 29.32 9.44
C TRP A 384 11.95 29.72 8.06
N LYS A 385 11.61 28.89 7.06
CA LYS A 385 11.81 29.15 5.64
C LYS A 385 10.54 28.79 4.89
N LEU A 386 10.00 29.73 4.14
CA LEU A 386 8.97 29.46 3.14
C LEU A 386 9.60 28.71 1.96
N LEU A 387 9.06 27.55 1.62
CA LEU A 387 9.52 26.75 0.48
C LEU A 387 8.63 27.00 -0.75
N ARG A 388 7.31 26.92 -0.57
CA ARG A 388 6.33 27.16 -1.63
C ARG A 388 5.14 27.94 -1.08
N GLU A 389 4.68 28.95 -1.82
CA GLU A 389 3.39 29.60 -1.53
C GLU A 389 2.21 28.70 -1.92
N ASP A 390 1.02 29.03 -1.44
CA ASP A 390 -0.21 28.40 -1.93
C ASP A 390 -0.43 28.78 -3.40
N SER A 391 -0.42 27.79 -4.29
CA SER A 391 -0.74 28.03 -5.71
C SER A 391 -2.24 27.86 -5.96
N CYS A 392 -2.85 28.88 -6.57
CA CYS A 392 -4.22 28.80 -7.09
C CYS A 392 -4.30 28.01 -8.40
N ASN A 393 -3.17 27.69 -9.02
CA ASN A 393 -3.09 26.95 -10.28
C ASN A 393 -2.85 25.46 -10.03
N ALA A 394 -3.42 24.61 -10.88
CA ALA A 394 -3.19 23.16 -10.89
C ALA A 394 -2.10 22.79 -11.91
N GLY A 395 -1.01 23.55 -11.95
CA GLY A 395 0.14 23.26 -12.79
C GLY A 395 0.93 22.04 -12.28
N PRO A 396 1.67 21.33 -13.13
CA PRO A 396 2.45 20.15 -12.73
C PRO A 396 3.58 20.48 -11.72
N GLU A 397 4.01 21.74 -11.65
CA GLU A 397 5.02 22.21 -10.70
C GLU A 397 4.41 22.97 -9.49
N ASP A 398 3.09 23.16 -9.51
CA ASP A 398 2.35 23.93 -8.51
C ASP A 398 1.82 23.00 -7.41
N ILE A 399 2.06 23.37 -6.15
CA ILE A 399 1.48 22.66 -5.02
C ILE A 399 0.27 23.46 -4.51
N GLN A 400 -0.92 22.92 -4.76
CA GLN A 400 -2.15 23.52 -4.27
C GLN A 400 -2.40 23.15 -2.81
N SER A 401 -2.57 24.16 -1.94
CA SER A 401 -2.85 23.93 -0.53
C SER A 401 -4.27 23.44 -0.27
N ARG A 402 -4.43 22.67 0.80
CA ARG A 402 -5.60 21.84 1.05
C ARG A 402 -5.72 21.47 2.52
N ILE A 403 -6.93 21.09 2.94
CA ILE A 403 -7.21 20.57 4.29
C ILE A 403 -7.51 19.08 4.24
N GLY A 404 -7.32 18.39 5.36
CA GLY A 404 -7.69 16.97 5.50
C GLY A 404 -6.91 16.01 4.59
N HIS A 405 -5.81 16.48 3.99
CA HIS A 405 -4.90 15.66 3.19
C HIS A 405 -4.01 14.82 4.10
N CYS A 406 -3.43 13.75 3.54
CA CYS A 406 -2.36 13.00 4.20
C CYS A 406 -1.01 13.54 3.74
N MET A 407 -0.04 13.60 4.64
CA MET A 407 1.35 13.92 4.33
C MET A 407 2.28 12.99 5.09
N LEU A 408 3.34 12.52 4.42
CA LEU A 408 4.38 11.67 4.99
C LEU A 408 5.75 12.14 4.50
N PHE A 409 6.75 12.18 5.37
CA PHE A 409 8.14 12.37 4.97
C PHE A 409 8.86 11.02 4.84
N HIS A 410 9.47 10.76 3.68
CA HIS A 410 10.25 9.55 3.44
C HIS A 410 11.75 9.83 3.57
N SER A 411 12.34 9.44 4.70
CA SER A 411 13.73 9.82 5.07
C SER A 411 14.79 9.47 4.02
N LYS A 412 14.71 8.28 3.40
CA LYS A 412 15.73 7.85 2.42
C LYS A 412 15.71 8.62 1.10
N ASN A 413 14.52 9.00 0.65
CA ASN A 413 14.35 9.76 -0.61
C ASN A 413 14.33 11.26 -0.34
N ARG A 414 14.13 11.65 0.92
CA ARG A 414 13.97 13.04 1.37
C ARG A 414 12.82 13.76 0.67
N CYS A 415 11.74 13.02 0.38
CA CYS A 415 10.54 13.57 -0.23
C CYS A 415 9.36 13.61 0.76
N LEU A 416 8.54 14.64 0.65
CA LEU A 416 7.18 14.68 1.20
C LEU A 416 6.24 14.04 0.20
N TYR A 417 5.44 13.08 0.64
CA TYR A 417 4.37 12.46 -0.14
C TYR A 417 3.04 13.00 0.35
N VAL A 418 2.24 13.57 -0.55
CA VAL A 418 0.96 14.21 -0.23
C VAL A 418 -0.15 13.57 -1.04
N PHE A 419 -1.20 13.12 -0.34
CA PHE A 419 -2.34 12.46 -0.95
C PHE A 419 -3.66 13.12 -0.57
N GLY A 420 -4.45 13.38 -1.61
CA GLY A 420 -5.85 13.76 -1.53
C GLY A 420 -6.10 15.05 -0.75
N GLY A 421 -7.23 15.10 -0.06
CA GLY A 421 -7.67 16.24 0.75
C GLY A 421 -8.79 17.04 0.08
N GLN A 422 -9.03 18.23 0.60
CA GLN A 422 -10.11 19.09 0.12
C GLN A 422 -9.67 20.55 0.05
N ARG A 423 -10.09 21.23 -1.01
CA ARG A 423 -10.00 22.68 -1.13
C ARG A 423 -11.37 23.24 -1.44
N SER A 424 -11.88 24.11 -0.57
CA SER A 424 -13.24 24.64 -0.67
C SER A 424 -14.30 23.53 -0.83
N LYS A 425 -14.94 23.42 -2.01
CA LYS A 425 -15.94 22.37 -2.32
C LYS A 425 -15.37 21.22 -3.15
N THR A 426 -14.09 21.26 -3.50
CA THR A 426 -13.44 20.31 -4.38
C THR A 426 -12.66 19.28 -3.56
N TYR A 427 -12.98 18.00 -3.77
CA TYR A 427 -12.17 16.90 -3.26
C TYR A 427 -11.02 16.64 -4.23
N LEU A 428 -9.83 16.52 -3.65
CA LEU A 428 -8.59 16.24 -4.36
C LEU A 428 -8.27 14.77 -4.16
N ASN A 429 -7.90 14.08 -5.25
CA ASN A 429 -7.51 12.67 -5.28
C ASN A 429 -6.15 12.47 -5.96
N ASP A 430 -5.42 13.56 -6.20
CA ASP A 430 -4.05 13.55 -6.66
C ASP A 430 -3.12 12.99 -5.59
N PHE A 431 -2.06 12.36 -6.07
CA PHE A 431 -0.95 11.87 -5.27
C PHE A 431 0.33 12.42 -5.88
N PHE A 432 1.11 13.17 -5.11
CA PHE A 432 2.37 13.75 -5.57
C PHE A 432 3.44 13.65 -4.51
N SER A 433 4.69 13.78 -4.95
CA SER A 433 5.84 13.93 -4.07
C SER A 433 6.53 15.28 -4.28
N TYR A 434 7.13 15.79 -3.21
CA TYR A 434 7.93 17.01 -3.20
C TYR A 434 9.30 16.70 -2.60
N ASP A 435 10.36 16.86 -3.39
CA ASP A 435 11.75 16.71 -2.96
C ASP A 435 12.19 17.98 -2.21
N VAL A 436 12.53 17.82 -0.93
CA VAL A 436 12.86 18.94 -0.05
C VAL A 436 14.24 19.54 -0.30
N ASP A 437 15.15 18.80 -0.95
CA ASP A 437 16.51 19.26 -1.23
C ASP A 437 16.59 19.93 -2.61
N SER A 438 15.84 19.46 -3.60
CA SER A 438 15.85 20.00 -4.97
C SER A 438 14.70 20.96 -5.31
N ASP A 439 13.71 21.10 -4.42
CA ASP A 439 12.51 21.94 -4.63
C ASP A 439 11.72 21.50 -5.88
N HIS A 440 11.60 20.19 -6.08
CA HIS A 440 10.96 19.58 -7.25
C HIS A 440 9.68 18.82 -6.87
N VAL A 441 8.66 18.93 -7.71
CA VAL A 441 7.36 18.24 -7.55
C VAL A 441 7.23 17.17 -8.63
N ASP A 442 6.86 15.95 -8.23
CA ASP A 442 6.55 14.84 -9.13
C ASP A 442 5.13 14.33 -8.90
N ILE A 443 4.30 14.35 -9.96
CA ILE A 443 2.90 13.92 -9.91
C ILE A 443 2.84 12.41 -10.16
N ILE A 444 2.57 11.65 -9.10
CA ILE A 444 2.47 10.18 -9.12
C ILE A 444 1.12 9.75 -9.71
N SER A 445 0.05 10.43 -9.33
CA SER A 445 -1.30 10.25 -9.86
C SER A 445 -2.06 11.57 -9.88
N ASP A 446 -2.72 11.89 -10.98
CA ASP A 446 -3.55 13.08 -11.16
C ASP A 446 -5.01 12.86 -10.71
N GLY A 447 -5.33 11.66 -10.21
CA GLY A 447 -6.69 11.28 -9.79
C GLY A 447 -7.67 11.05 -10.95
N THR A 448 -7.23 11.12 -12.22
CA THR A 448 -8.09 10.90 -13.41
C THR A 448 -8.07 9.47 -13.93
N LYS A 449 -7.05 8.68 -13.55
CA LYS A 449 -6.98 7.25 -13.82
C LYS A 449 -8.03 6.52 -12.98
N LYS A 450 -9.15 6.11 -13.60
CA LYS A 450 -10.00 5.06 -13.01
C LYS A 450 -9.15 3.80 -12.94
N ASP A 451 -8.82 3.38 -11.72
CA ASP A 451 -8.16 2.11 -11.46
C ASP A 451 -8.89 1.00 -12.23
N SER A 452 -8.18 0.45 -13.20
CA SER A 452 -8.54 -0.81 -13.82
C SER A 452 -8.19 -1.93 -12.84
N GLY A 453 -9.12 -2.22 -11.93
CA GLY A 453 -9.27 -3.53 -11.29
C GLY A 453 -8.55 -3.74 -9.96
N MET A 454 -9.35 -4.05 -8.94
CA MET A 454 -9.18 -5.28 -8.17
C MET A 454 -10.24 -6.28 -8.64
#